data_AF-A0A2V3WGR2-F1
#
_entry.id   AF-A0A2V3WGR2-F1
#
_cell.length_a   1.000
_cell.length_b   1.000
_cell.length_c   1.000
_cell.angle_alpha   90.00
_cell.angle_beta   90.00
_cell.angle_gamma   90.00
#
_symmetry.space_group_name_H-M   'P 1'
#
loop_
_entity.id
_entity.type
_entity.pdbx_description
1 polymer ?
#
loop_
_entity_poly.entity_id
_entity_poly.type
_entity_poly.pdbx_seq_one_letter_code
_entity_poly.pdbx_strand_id
1 'polypeptide(L)'
;MTDQNQQPNDSDDEVKQTKSEHATRQTDDRQKRAQFEQEEQEYLARVKQSMIDDDLFEPITHEDMRGIIKEARKNHQSRSSGDGSQKPRFVLPRRYRLFAIVLALFMVIQAVALLATTFSIPVVDFLITSHELSNDPVIKEDKEAIVIVDTGTGRGTGFVVARDGYIITNAHVVDQETTVTIGLHDQSLLTGEVIEAMPAVDLALIKVDQTFDVVLPLSETVPTLDTPVHFIGNPLRFNRIANAGTFIEREGRSSLDTPVYYLDAPVYRGNSGSPVINENGAVEGIVYATRDDRTYGKVGLVIPASVAADVFQAYLSPDQQE
;
A
#
# COMPACT_ATOMS: atom_id res chain seq x y z
N MET A 1 22.03 81.15 -48.40
CA MET A 1 20.71 81.56 -47.89
C MET A 1 20.63 81.16 -46.44
N THR A 2 20.65 82.20 -45.61
CA THR A 2 20.19 82.31 -44.23
C THR A 2 18.92 81.49 -43.97
N ASP A 3 18.81 80.82 -42.83
CA ASP A 3 17.83 81.27 -41.83
C ASP A 3 18.14 80.73 -40.42
N GLN A 4 18.13 81.64 -39.45
CA GLN A 4 18.11 81.37 -38.02
C GLN A 4 16.64 81.25 -37.60
N ASN A 5 16.32 80.39 -36.64
CA ASN A 5 15.16 80.70 -35.80
C ASN A 5 15.37 80.23 -34.35
N GLN A 6 15.33 81.21 -33.46
CA GLN A 6 15.34 81.12 -32.00
C GLN A 6 14.00 80.58 -31.50
N GLN A 7 14.00 79.78 -30.42
CA GLN A 7 12.84 79.57 -29.55
C GLN A 7 13.29 79.18 -28.11
N PRO A 8 12.41 79.29 -27.09
CA PRO A 8 12.69 79.97 -25.83
C PRO A 8 12.89 79.03 -24.65
N ASN A 9 13.35 79.61 -23.54
CA ASN A 9 13.64 79.00 -22.25
C ASN A 9 12.35 78.60 -21.50
N ASP A 10 12.18 77.31 -21.19
CA ASP A 10 11.01 76.74 -20.48
C ASP A 10 11.45 75.78 -19.35
N SER A 11 12.51 76.15 -18.62
CA SER A 11 13.23 75.27 -17.69
C SER A 11 12.64 75.12 -16.28
N ASP A 12 11.50 75.75 -15.98
CA ASP A 12 11.06 75.90 -14.57
C ASP A 12 9.83 75.04 -14.18
N ASP A 13 9.08 74.49 -15.13
CA ASP A 13 7.89 73.66 -14.83
C ASP A 13 8.15 72.14 -14.84
N GLU A 14 9.19 71.65 -15.52
CA GLU A 14 9.51 70.21 -15.58
C GLU A 14 10.15 69.66 -14.28
N VAL A 15 10.72 70.54 -13.46
CA VAL A 15 11.40 70.17 -12.19
C VAL A 15 10.40 69.91 -11.05
N LYS A 16 9.14 70.36 -11.17
CA LYS A 16 8.12 70.18 -10.12
C LYS A 16 7.35 68.86 -10.22
N GLN A 17 7.15 68.30 -11.42
CA GLN A 17 6.43 67.03 -11.59
C GLN A 17 7.29 65.80 -11.23
N THR A 18 8.59 65.82 -11.50
CA THR A 18 9.49 64.68 -11.21
C THR A 18 9.75 64.44 -9.71
N LYS A 19 9.53 65.45 -8.86
CA LYS A 19 9.67 65.31 -7.40
C LYS A 19 8.45 64.66 -6.71
N SER A 20 7.24 64.77 -7.26
CA SER A 20 6.04 64.19 -6.62
C SER A 20 5.96 62.68 -6.85
N GLU A 21 6.28 62.20 -8.06
CA GLU A 21 6.24 60.76 -8.39
C GLU A 21 7.31 59.94 -7.65
N HIS A 22 8.47 60.55 -7.38
CA HIS A 22 9.54 59.89 -6.62
C HIS A 22 9.21 59.74 -5.12
N ALA A 23 8.41 60.66 -4.56
CA ALA A 23 7.94 60.59 -3.18
C ALA A 23 6.88 59.48 -3.00
N THR A 24 5.99 59.29 -3.98
CA THR A 24 4.93 58.27 -3.93
C THR A 24 5.47 56.84 -4.04
N ARG A 25 6.52 56.60 -4.84
CA ARG A 25 7.19 55.28 -4.91
C ARG A 25 7.95 54.94 -3.62
N GLN A 26 8.54 55.93 -2.94
CA GLN A 26 9.23 55.68 -1.67
C GLN A 26 8.29 55.33 -0.51
N THR A 27 7.05 55.82 -0.54
CA THR A 27 6.05 55.50 0.50
C THR A 27 5.51 54.08 0.36
N ASP A 28 5.31 53.58 -0.86
CA ASP A 28 4.83 52.21 -1.11
C ASP A 28 5.85 51.14 -0.70
N ASP A 29 7.14 51.37 -0.98
CA ASP A 29 8.20 50.44 -0.59
C ASP A 29 8.42 50.40 0.94
N ARG A 30 8.17 51.51 1.64
CA ARG A 30 8.21 51.54 3.12
C ARG A 30 7.03 50.77 3.73
N GLN A 31 5.84 50.88 3.15
CA GLN A 31 4.67 50.14 3.63
C GLN A 31 4.83 48.63 3.43
N LYS A 32 5.33 48.18 2.26
CA LYS A 32 5.60 46.77 2.01
C LYS A 32 6.67 46.18 2.92
N ARG A 33 7.74 46.94 3.23
CA ARG A 33 8.77 46.51 4.19
C ARG A 33 8.22 46.38 5.61
N ALA A 34 7.41 47.34 6.06
CA ALA A 34 6.79 47.27 7.38
C ALA A 34 5.83 46.07 7.51
N GLN A 35 5.11 45.73 6.43
CA GLN A 35 4.21 44.59 6.40
C GLN A 35 4.98 43.25 6.45
N PHE A 36 6.09 43.15 5.72
CA PHE A 36 6.97 41.97 5.75
C PHE A 36 7.66 41.79 7.12
N GLU A 37 8.11 42.88 7.74
CA GLU A 37 8.70 42.84 9.10
C GLU A 37 7.67 42.40 10.16
N GLN A 38 6.39 42.77 10.01
CA GLN A 38 5.32 42.28 10.89
C GLN A 38 5.04 40.78 10.70
N GLU A 39 4.96 40.30 9.47
CA GLU A 39 4.77 38.87 9.17
C GLU A 39 5.96 38.02 9.68
N GLU A 40 7.19 38.52 9.53
CA GLU A 40 8.39 37.87 10.04
C GLU A 40 8.38 37.78 11.58
N GLN A 41 7.97 38.84 12.27
CA GLN A 41 7.83 38.82 13.73
C GLN A 41 6.74 37.87 14.20
N GLU A 42 5.62 37.79 13.49
CA GLU A 42 4.52 36.86 13.81
C GLU A 42 4.91 35.40 13.58
N TYR A 43 5.67 35.13 12.51
CA TYR A 43 6.26 33.81 12.24
C TYR A 43 7.25 33.40 13.33
N LEU A 44 8.18 34.28 13.70
CA LEU A 44 9.16 34.03 14.75
C LEU A 44 8.50 33.82 16.12
N ALA A 45 7.42 34.53 16.42
CA ALA A 45 6.64 34.33 17.65
C ALA A 45 5.98 32.93 17.68
N ARG A 46 5.40 32.48 16.55
CA ARG A 46 4.84 31.13 16.40
C ARG A 46 5.89 30.03 16.57
N VAL A 47 7.06 30.20 15.94
CA VAL A 47 8.18 29.25 16.06
C VAL A 47 8.67 29.18 17.51
N LYS A 48 8.82 30.32 18.17
CA LYS A 48 9.26 30.39 19.57
C LYS A 48 8.28 29.72 20.54
N GLN A 49 6.99 29.74 20.23
CA GLN A 49 5.96 29.11 21.06
C GLN A 49 5.88 27.58 20.87
N SER A 50 6.46 27.05 19.79
CA SER A 50 6.53 25.60 19.52
C SER A 50 7.79 24.90 20.05
N MET A 51 8.73 25.65 20.62
CA MET A 51 10.02 25.13 21.11
C MET A 51 10.22 25.36 22.62
N ILE A 52 9.19 25.07 23.43
CA ILE A 52 9.35 25.04 24.89
C ILE A 52 8.91 23.67 25.38
N ASP A 53 9.86 22.74 25.39
CA ASP A 53 9.92 21.65 26.37
C ASP A 53 11.28 21.81 27.07
N ASP A 54 11.27 22.58 28.16
CA ASP A 54 12.45 23.03 28.92
C ASP A 54 12.94 21.99 29.96
N ASP A 55 12.45 20.74 29.92
CA ASP A 55 12.63 19.78 31.02
C ASP A 55 13.70 18.68 30.78
N LEU A 56 14.56 18.78 29.75
CA LEU A 56 15.58 17.76 29.47
C LEU A 56 17.03 18.25 29.27
N PHE A 57 17.37 19.43 29.78
CA PHE A 57 18.77 19.87 29.84
C PHE A 57 19.15 20.27 31.27
N GLU A 58 19.95 19.44 31.94
CA GLU A 58 20.73 19.92 33.09
C GLU A 58 21.80 20.91 32.57
N PRO A 59 21.75 22.20 32.95
CA PRO A 59 22.73 23.16 32.48
C PRO A 59 24.09 22.86 33.09
N ILE A 60 25.10 22.69 32.23
CA ILE A 60 26.50 22.57 32.65
C ILE A 60 26.85 23.79 33.50
N THR A 61 27.24 23.59 34.76
CA THR A 61 27.49 24.70 35.67
C THR A 61 28.71 25.52 35.23
N HIS A 62 28.78 26.80 35.61
CA HIS A 62 29.94 27.64 35.32
C HIS A 62 31.25 27.11 35.91
N GLU A 63 31.17 26.30 36.97
CA GLU A 63 32.32 25.67 37.59
C GLU A 63 32.85 24.49 36.76
N ASP A 64 31.94 23.66 36.22
CA ASP A 64 32.27 22.59 35.29
C ASP A 64 32.87 23.13 34.00
N MET A 65 32.29 24.21 33.46
CA MET A 65 32.78 24.87 32.24
C MET A 65 34.19 25.45 32.45
N ARG A 66 34.46 26.02 33.63
CA ARG A 66 35.81 26.48 34.00
C ARG A 66 36.79 25.33 34.15
N GLY A 67 36.37 24.20 34.70
CA GLY A 67 37.15 22.96 34.78
C GLY A 67 37.59 22.49 33.40
N ILE A 68 36.63 22.37 32.47
CA ILE A 68 36.84 21.95 31.09
C ILE A 68 37.81 22.91 30.36
N ILE A 69 37.64 24.22 30.51
CA ILE A 69 38.52 25.22 29.88
C ILE A 69 39.94 25.15 30.45
N LYS A 70 40.08 24.98 31.77
CA LYS A 70 41.37 24.91 32.45
C LYS A 70 42.15 23.65 32.06
N GLU A 71 41.44 22.53 31.92
CA GLU A 71 41.99 21.26 31.48
C GLU A 71 42.34 21.25 29.98
N ALA A 72 41.51 21.87 29.14
CA ALA A 72 41.82 22.10 27.73
C ALA A 72 43.08 22.97 27.55
N ARG A 73 43.23 24.04 28.35
CA ARG A 73 44.44 24.89 28.31
C ARG A 73 45.70 24.14 28.74
N LYS A 74 45.59 23.30 29.78
CA LYS A 74 46.69 22.45 30.25
C LYS A 74 47.11 21.41 29.19
N ASN A 75 46.15 20.80 28.51
CA ASN A 75 46.38 19.87 27.41
C ASN A 75 46.92 20.55 26.13
N HIS A 76 46.63 21.84 25.91
CA HIS A 76 47.22 22.61 24.82
C HIS A 76 48.66 23.06 25.14
N GLN A 77 48.98 23.35 26.41
CA GLN A 77 50.35 23.68 26.84
C GLN A 77 51.29 22.47 26.86
N SER A 78 50.78 21.25 27.07
CA SER A 78 51.58 20.03 26.89
C SER A 78 51.75 19.60 25.44
N ARG A 79 50.90 20.09 24.52
CA ARG A 79 50.98 19.82 23.06
C ARG A 79 51.95 20.71 22.29
N SER A 80 52.38 21.85 22.83
CA SER A 80 53.42 22.69 22.20
C SER A 80 54.85 22.19 22.45
N SER A 81 55.00 21.18 23.31
CA SER A 81 56.30 20.64 23.72
C SER A 81 56.34 19.13 23.52
N GLY A 82 56.46 18.72 22.26
CA GLY A 82 56.99 17.40 21.91
C GLY A 82 55.98 16.26 21.68
N ASP A 83 56.19 15.63 20.53
CA ASP A 83 55.88 14.23 20.19
C ASP A 83 54.47 13.87 19.68
N GLY A 84 54.49 13.15 18.55
CA GLY A 84 53.30 12.73 17.82
C GLY A 84 52.63 11.55 18.51
N SER A 85 51.38 11.70 18.94
CA SER A 85 50.52 10.55 19.26
C SER A 85 49.03 10.90 19.31
N GLN A 86 48.26 10.05 18.62
CA GLN A 86 46.88 9.61 18.83
C GLN A 86 45.77 10.65 19.12
N LYS A 87 44.75 10.63 18.24
CA LYS A 87 43.45 11.30 18.47
C LYS A 87 42.84 10.82 19.81
N PRO A 88 42.33 11.71 20.67
CA PRO A 88 41.74 11.30 21.94
C PRO A 88 40.50 10.44 21.69
N ARG A 89 40.53 9.18 22.11
CA ARG A 89 39.32 8.35 22.19
C ARG A 89 38.50 8.87 23.36
N PHE A 90 37.31 9.40 23.09
CA PHE A 90 36.35 9.75 24.12
C PHE A 90 35.90 8.45 24.80
N VAL A 91 36.40 8.17 26.00
CA VAL A 91 36.07 6.95 26.75
C VAL A 91 35.11 7.33 27.88
N LEU A 92 33.84 6.92 27.77
CA LEU A 92 32.87 7.16 28.84
C LEU A 92 33.37 6.53 30.17
N PRO A 93 33.18 7.21 31.32
CA PRO A 93 33.51 6.67 32.63
C PRO A 93 32.83 5.31 32.84
N ARG A 94 33.54 4.36 33.46
CA ARG A 94 33.10 2.95 33.59
C ARG A 94 31.67 2.80 34.15
N ARG A 95 31.25 3.71 35.06
CA ARG A 95 29.91 3.74 35.67
C ARG A 95 28.76 4.05 34.69
N TYR A 96 29.03 4.75 33.58
CA TYR A 96 28.00 5.09 32.59
C TYR A 96 28.00 4.17 31.36
N ARG A 97 28.97 3.26 31.23
CA ARG A 97 29.02 2.32 30.10
C ARG A 97 27.84 1.37 30.09
N LEU A 98 27.44 0.85 31.26
CA LEU A 98 26.29 -0.03 31.36
C LEU A 98 25.00 0.71 30.98
N PHE A 99 24.83 1.94 31.47
CA PHE A 99 23.71 2.81 31.12
C PHE A 99 23.67 3.10 29.61
N ALA A 100 24.80 3.45 28.99
CA ALA A 100 24.89 3.71 27.55
C ALA A 100 24.59 2.45 26.72
N ILE A 101 25.01 1.26 27.18
CA ILE A 101 24.68 -0.02 26.51
C ILE A 101 23.18 -0.31 26.61
N VAL A 102 22.57 -0.12 27.79
CA VAL A 102 21.14 -0.32 27.99
C VAL A 102 20.32 0.66 27.15
N LEU A 103 20.71 1.94 27.10
CA LEU A 103 20.07 2.95 26.28
C LEU A 103 20.19 2.64 24.79
N ALA A 104 21.38 2.22 24.32
CA ALA A 104 21.58 1.80 22.94
C ALA A 104 20.74 0.56 22.60
N LEU A 105 20.67 -0.43 23.49
CA LEU A 105 19.83 -1.61 23.32
C LEU A 105 18.36 -1.22 23.24
N PHE A 106 17.89 -0.32 24.12
CA PHE A 106 16.52 0.18 24.11
C PHE A 106 16.21 0.91 22.80
N MET A 107 17.10 1.77 22.31
CA MET A 107 16.93 2.45 21.02
C MET A 107 16.90 1.47 19.84
N VAL A 108 17.73 0.42 19.87
CA VAL A 108 17.71 -0.64 18.85
C VAL A 108 16.40 -1.42 18.91
N ILE A 109 15.95 -1.81 20.10
CA ILE A 109 14.67 -2.50 20.29
C ILE A 109 13.52 -1.63 19.78
N GLN A 110 13.52 -0.33 20.09
CA GLN A 110 12.50 0.59 19.61
C GLN A 110 12.56 0.80 18.10
N ALA A 111 13.76 0.90 17.51
CA ALA A 111 13.91 1.00 16.07
C ALA A 111 13.42 -0.26 15.35
N VAL A 112 13.72 -1.45 15.90
CA VAL A 112 13.23 -2.74 15.39
C VAL A 112 11.71 -2.84 15.56
N ALA A 113 11.16 -2.40 16.69
CA ALA A 113 9.71 -2.39 16.94
C ALA A 113 8.98 -1.43 15.98
N LEU A 114 9.52 -0.22 15.76
CA LEU A 114 9.02 0.75 14.79
C LEU A 114 9.05 0.18 13.36
N LEU A 115 10.12 -0.53 12.99
CA LEU A 115 10.19 -1.22 11.70
C LEU A 115 9.14 -2.33 11.60
N ALA A 116 8.96 -3.14 12.64
CA ALA A 116 7.97 -4.21 12.66
C ALA A 116 6.51 -3.71 12.57
N THR A 117 6.18 -2.57 13.21
CA THR A 117 4.83 -1.99 13.17
C THR A 117 4.55 -1.18 11.89
N THR A 118 5.59 -0.58 11.31
CA THR A 118 5.46 0.16 10.04
C THR A 118 5.40 -0.77 8.84
N PHE A 119 6.02 -1.95 8.94
CA PHE A 119 6.08 -2.97 7.90
C PHE A 119 5.49 -4.29 8.39
N SER A 120 4.28 -4.28 8.97
CA SER A 120 3.50 -5.50 9.14
C SER A 120 3.45 -6.21 7.79
N ILE A 121 4.13 -7.36 7.65
CA ILE A 121 4.15 -8.09 6.39
C ILE A 121 2.76 -8.69 6.23
N PRO A 122 1.92 -8.24 5.27
CA PRO A 122 0.52 -8.68 5.18
C PRO A 122 0.38 -10.20 4.94
N VAL A 123 1.47 -10.85 4.55
CA VAL A 123 1.62 -12.30 4.38
C VAL A 123 1.55 -13.06 5.71
N VAL A 124 2.00 -12.48 6.82
CA VAL A 124 2.01 -13.17 8.12
C VAL A 124 0.59 -13.32 8.65
N ASP A 125 -0.20 -12.24 8.65
CA ASP A 125 -1.61 -12.27 9.07
C ASP A 125 -2.39 -13.28 8.24
N PHE A 126 -2.15 -13.28 6.94
CA PHE A 126 -2.71 -14.22 5.98
C PHE A 126 -2.36 -15.69 6.28
N LEU A 127 -1.11 -15.99 6.61
CA LEU A 127 -0.70 -17.36 6.98
C LEU A 127 -1.28 -17.80 8.32
N ILE A 128 -1.42 -16.88 9.28
CA ILE A 128 -2.05 -17.15 10.59
C ILE A 128 -3.55 -17.40 10.43
N THR A 129 -4.28 -16.50 9.77
CA THR A 129 -5.72 -16.65 9.50
C THR A 129 -6.01 -17.94 8.75
N SER A 130 -5.19 -18.28 7.75
CA SER A 130 -5.36 -19.57 7.08
C SER A 130 -5.05 -20.74 7.99
N HIS A 131 -4.05 -20.68 8.87
CA HIS A 131 -3.81 -21.77 9.81
C HIS A 131 -5.02 -21.98 10.74
N GLU A 132 -5.66 -20.90 11.18
CA GLU A 132 -6.87 -20.94 12.01
C GLU A 132 -8.06 -21.51 11.23
N LEU A 133 -8.37 -20.95 10.06
CA LEU A 133 -9.46 -21.40 9.19
C LEU A 133 -9.25 -22.82 8.68
N SER A 134 -8.00 -23.22 8.36
CA SER A 134 -7.71 -24.57 7.88
C SER A 134 -7.90 -25.65 8.93
N ASN A 135 -8.17 -25.31 10.20
CA ASN A 135 -8.57 -26.32 11.17
C ASN A 135 -10.04 -26.70 11.04
N ASP A 136 -10.85 -25.87 10.38
CA ASP A 136 -12.22 -26.19 10.03
C ASP A 136 -12.27 -27.32 8.98
N PRO A 137 -12.96 -28.44 9.27
CA PRO A 137 -13.12 -29.54 8.32
C PRO A 137 -13.70 -29.12 6.97
N VAL A 138 -14.63 -28.15 6.94
CA VAL A 138 -15.28 -27.68 5.70
C VAL A 138 -14.25 -26.98 4.81
N ILE A 139 -13.46 -26.09 5.40
CA ILE A 139 -12.42 -25.35 4.67
C ILE A 139 -11.31 -26.29 4.17
N LYS A 140 -11.02 -27.38 4.89
CA LYS A 140 -10.08 -28.40 4.40
C LYS A 140 -10.59 -29.09 3.14
N GLU A 141 -11.87 -29.45 3.11
CA GLU A 141 -12.49 -30.08 1.96
C GLU A 141 -12.50 -29.10 0.77
N ASP A 142 -12.97 -27.86 0.97
CA ASP A 142 -13.00 -26.83 -0.07
C ASP A 142 -11.63 -26.61 -0.74
N LYS A 143 -10.54 -26.68 0.04
CA LYS A 143 -9.16 -26.52 -0.46
C LYS A 143 -8.77 -27.55 -1.51
N GLU A 144 -9.37 -28.73 -1.51
CA GLU A 144 -9.05 -29.79 -2.48
C GLU A 144 -9.55 -29.44 -3.89
N ALA A 145 -10.62 -28.67 -3.99
CA ALA A 145 -11.18 -28.16 -5.24
C ALA A 145 -10.45 -26.91 -5.77
N ILE A 146 -9.51 -26.33 -5.01
CA ILE A 146 -8.78 -25.13 -5.42
C ILE A 146 -7.51 -25.49 -6.17
N VAL A 147 -7.36 -24.92 -7.36
CA VAL A 147 -6.22 -25.15 -8.25
C VAL A 147 -5.42 -23.89 -8.50
N ILE A 148 -4.16 -24.07 -8.88
CA ILE A 148 -3.31 -23.00 -9.42
C ILE A 148 -3.50 -23.00 -10.95
N VAL A 149 -3.73 -21.83 -11.53
CA VAL A 149 -3.74 -21.65 -12.99
C VAL A 149 -2.48 -20.87 -13.36
N ASP A 150 -1.63 -21.44 -14.21
CA ASP A 150 -0.36 -20.86 -14.65
C ASP A 150 -0.24 -20.90 -16.17
N THR A 151 -0.09 -19.73 -16.79
CA THR A 151 0.12 -19.55 -18.24
C THR A 151 1.59 -19.34 -18.59
N GLY A 152 2.50 -19.34 -17.61
CA GLY A 152 3.91 -18.97 -17.75
C GLY A 152 4.15 -17.46 -17.72
N THR A 153 3.20 -16.66 -18.21
CA THR A 153 3.22 -15.18 -18.18
C THR A 153 2.30 -14.61 -17.08
N GLY A 154 1.25 -15.35 -16.74
CA GLY A 154 0.26 -15.05 -15.72
C GLY A 154 0.09 -16.23 -14.75
N ARG A 155 -0.35 -15.92 -13.53
CA ARG A 155 -0.66 -16.92 -12.50
C ARG A 155 -1.80 -16.43 -11.62
N GLY A 156 -2.78 -17.30 -11.39
CA GLY A 156 -3.95 -17.02 -10.57
C GLY A 156 -4.48 -18.27 -9.87
N THR A 157 -5.72 -18.17 -9.46
CA THR A 157 -6.49 -19.25 -8.85
C THR A 157 -7.58 -19.71 -9.80
N GLY A 158 -7.88 -20.99 -9.76
CA GLY A 158 -9.14 -21.52 -10.27
C GLY A 158 -9.74 -22.47 -9.26
N PHE A 159 -10.96 -22.92 -9.53
CA PHE A 159 -11.63 -23.91 -8.70
C PHE A 159 -12.45 -24.86 -9.55
N VAL A 160 -12.51 -26.12 -9.10
CA VAL A 160 -13.25 -27.19 -9.77
C VAL A 160 -14.74 -27.02 -9.51
N VAL A 161 -15.54 -26.94 -10.58
CA VAL A 161 -17.00 -26.76 -10.51
C VAL A 161 -17.78 -28.00 -10.92
N ALA A 162 -17.13 -28.94 -11.61
CA ALA A 162 -17.75 -30.21 -11.99
C ALA A 162 -16.74 -31.37 -11.90
N ARG A 163 -17.24 -32.56 -11.54
CA ARG A 163 -16.42 -33.73 -11.20
C ARG A 163 -15.60 -34.26 -12.37
N ASP A 164 -16.09 -34.04 -13.58
CA ASP A 164 -15.43 -34.39 -14.83
C ASP A 164 -14.34 -33.39 -15.24
N GLY A 165 -14.01 -32.41 -14.40
CA GLY A 165 -12.80 -31.59 -14.56
C GLY A 165 -13.02 -30.23 -15.21
N TYR A 166 -14.20 -29.64 -15.05
CA TYR A 166 -14.41 -28.22 -15.37
C TYR A 166 -13.93 -27.34 -14.23
N ILE A 167 -13.17 -26.31 -14.58
CA ILE A 167 -12.53 -25.36 -13.67
C ILE A 167 -12.87 -23.94 -14.11
N ILE A 168 -13.27 -23.09 -13.17
CA ILE A 168 -13.51 -21.66 -13.43
C ILE A 168 -12.33 -20.83 -12.91
N THR A 169 -11.98 -19.80 -13.67
CA THR A 169 -11.02 -18.75 -13.29
C THR A 169 -11.41 -17.42 -13.96
N ASN A 170 -10.57 -16.40 -13.86
CA ASN A 170 -10.78 -15.15 -14.59
C ASN A 170 -10.19 -15.19 -16.02
N ALA A 171 -10.84 -14.48 -16.94
CA ALA A 171 -10.37 -14.37 -18.32
C ALA A 171 -8.97 -13.75 -18.41
N HIS A 172 -8.67 -12.71 -17.61
CA HIS A 172 -7.34 -12.10 -17.62
C HIS A 172 -6.23 -12.99 -17.04
N VAL A 173 -6.56 -14.07 -16.32
CA VAL A 173 -5.57 -15.03 -15.81
C VAL A 173 -5.08 -15.93 -16.95
N VAL A 174 -5.98 -16.34 -17.82
CA VAL A 174 -5.67 -17.15 -19.01
C VAL A 174 -5.23 -16.31 -20.21
N ASP A 175 -5.57 -15.02 -20.22
CA ASP A 175 -5.25 -14.05 -21.27
C ASP A 175 -5.68 -14.56 -22.67
N GLN A 176 -4.73 -14.76 -23.59
CA GLN A 176 -4.98 -15.30 -24.94
C GLN A 176 -4.52 -16.75 -25.09
N GLU A 177 -4.12 -17.40 -23.99
CA GLU A 177 -3.63 -18.77 -24.03
C GLU A 177 -4.78 -19.76 -24.23
N THR A 178 -4.58 -20.72 -25.12
CA THR A 178 -5.53 -21.82 -25.36
C THR A 178 -5.28 -23.02 -24.45
N THR A 179 -4.10 -23.07 -23.84
CA THR A 179 -3.67 -24.15 -22.96
C THR A 179 -2.95 -23.57 -21.76
N VAL A 180 -3.23 -24.10 -20.57
CA VAL A 180 -2.67 -23.65 -19.30
C VAL A 180 -2.16 -24.81 -18.47
N THR A 181 -1.25 -24.54 -17.54
CA THR A 181 -0.81 -25.51 -16.54
C THR A 181 -1.68 -25.38 -15.30
N ILE A 182 -2.26 -26.50 -14.86
CA ILE A 182 -3.09 -26.59 -13.67
C ILE A 182 -2.30 -27.30 -12.57
N GLY A 183 -2.09 -26.62 -11.45
CA GLY A 183 -1.42 -27.19 -10.27
C GLY A 183 -2.42 -27.60 -9.19
N LEU A 184 -2.38 -28.87 -8.79
CA LEU A 184 -3.32 -29.44 -7.81
C LEU A 184 -2.80 -29.38 -6.37
N HIS A 185 -3.61 -29.88 -5.43
CA HIS A 185 -3.30 -29.87 -4.01
C HIS A 185 -2.13 -30.78 -3.63
N ASP A 186 -1.98 -31.90 -4.33
CA ASP A 186 -0.93 -32.90 -4.17
C ASP A 186 0.38 -32.55 -4.91
N GLN A 187 0.46 -31.35 -5.50
CA GLN A 187 1.56 -30.85 -6.33
C GLN A 187 1.66 -31.50 -7.72
N SER A 188 0.67 -32.31 -8.12
CA SER A 188 0.57 -32.76 -9.50
C SER A 188 0.27 -31.58 -10.43
N LEU A 189 0.74 -31.71 -11.69
CA LEU A 189 0.53 -30.74 -12.75
C LEU A 189 -0.28 -31.41 -13.86
N LEU A 190 -1.34 -30.73 -14.30
CA LEU A 190 -2.17 -31.14 -15.42
C LEU A 190 -2.10 -30.08 -16.53
N THR A 191 -2.36 -30.51 -17.75
CA THR A 191 -2.62 -29.59 -18.86
C THR A 191 -4.13 -29.33 -18.92
N GLY A 192 -4.52 -28.06 -18.91
CA GLY A 192 -5.90 -27.62 -19.07
C GLY A 192 -6.11 -26.91 -20.40
N GLU A 193 -7.24 -27.17 -21.05
CA GLU A 193 -7.68 -26.50 -22.26
C GLU A 193 -8.66 -25.38 -21.89
N VAL A 194 -8.45 -24.18 -22.41
CA VAL A 194 -9.40 -23.07 -22.24
C VAL A 194 -10.54 -23.28 -23.24
N ILE A 195 -11.69 -23.74 -22.73
CA ILE A 195 -12.87 -24.06 -23.54
C ILE A 195 -13.59 -22.78 -23.95
N GLU A 196 -13.69 -21.83 -23.01
CA GLU A 196 -14.40 -20.57 -23.22
C GLU A 196 -13.76 -19.48 -22.36
N ALA A 197 -13.59 -18.29 -22.93
CA ALA A 197 -13.14 -17.11 -22.20
C ALA A 197 -13.99 -15.91 -22.59
N MET A 198 -14.54 -15.23 -21.58
CA MET A 198 -15.43 -14.08 -21.76
C MET A 198 -14.83 -12.84 -21.08
N PRO A 199 -14.00 -12.06 -21.80
CA PRO A 199 -13.39 -10.85 -21.26
C PRO A 199 -14.39 -9.80 -20.76
N ALA A 200 -15.59 -9.75 -21.35
CA ALA A 200 -16.64 -8.81 -20.97
C ALA A 200 -17.09 -8.96 -19.51
N VAL A 201 -17.05 -10.18 -18.96
CA VAL A 201 -17.37 -10.47 -17.56
C VAL A 201 -16.17 -11.01 -16.78
N ASP A 202 -14.98 -11.00 -17.40
CA ASP A 202 -13.72 -11.50 -16.85
C ASP A 202 -13.79 -12.93 -16.27
N LEU A 203 -14.45 -13.85 -16.98
CA LEU A 203 -14.54 -15.27 -16.60
C LEU A 203 -14.01 -16.17 -17.70
N ALA A 204 -13.38 -17.29 -17.31
CA ALA A 204 -12.95 -18.34 -18.22
C ALA A 204 -13.25 -19.72 -17.65
N LEU A 205 -13.55 -20.66 -18.55
CA LEU A 205 -13.79 -22.06 -18.28
C LEU A 205 -12.66 -22.89 -18.87
N ILE A 206 -12.06 -23.72 -18.02
CA ILE A 206 -10.97 -24.63 -18.36
C ILE A 206 -11.48 -26.06 -18.20
N LYS A 207 -11.09 -26.94 -19.11
CA LYS A 207 -11.30 -28.39 -19.00
C LYS A 207 -9.97 -29.09 -18.81
N VAL A 208 -9.92 -30.04 -17.87
CA VAL A 208 -8.81 -30.98 -17.69
C VAL A 208 -9.29 -32.42 -17.88
N ASP A 209 -8.38 -33.33 -18.23
CA ASP A 209 -8.64 -34.77 -18.30
C ASP A 209 -8.34 -35.43 -16.94
N GLN A 210 -9.15 -35.10 -15.93
CA GLN A 210 -9.01 -35.61 -14.56
C GLN A 210 -10.39 -35.59 -13.88
N THR A 211 -10.69 -36.64 -13.11
CA THR A 211 -11.85 -36.66 -12.22
C THR A 211 -11.49 -36.13 -10.84
N PHE A 212 -12.38 -35.32 -10.26
CA PHE A 212 -12.25 -34.75 -8.93
C PHE A 212 -13.32 -35.27 -7.98
N ASP A 213 -12.92 -35.55 -6.74
CA ASP A 213 -13.85 -35.99 -5.68
C ASP A 213 -14.63 -34.83 -5.08
N VAL A 214 -13.96 -33.68 -4.92
CA VAL A 214 -14.51 -32.44 -4.36
C VAL A 214 -14.72 -31.42 -5.48
N VAL A 215 -15.90 -30.78 -5.46
CA VAL A 215 -16.28 -29.70 -6.38
C VAL A 215 -16.96 -28.60 -5.59
N LEU A 216 -16.83 -27.37 -6.04
CA LEU A 216 -17.51 -26.22 -5.44
C LEU A 216 -18.71 -25.81 -6.32
N PRO A 217 -19.95 -26.05 -5.87
CA PRO A 217 -21.13 -25.69 -6.63
C PRO A 217 -21.28 -24.17 -6.72
N LEU A 218 -21.74 -23.68 -7.87
CA LEU A 218 -22.07 -22.27 -8.05
C LEU A 218 -23.42 -21.96 -7.40
N SER A 219 -23.49 -20.85 -6.67
CA SER A 219 -24.76 -20.33 -6.19
C SER A 219 -25.52 -19.65 -7.32
N GLU A 220 -26.81 -19.95 -7.43
CA GLU A 220 -27.74 -19.24 -8.33
C GLU A 220 -28.21 -17.91 -7.74
N THR A 221 -27.98 -17.69 -6.43
CA THR A 221 -28.36 -16.44 -5.76
C THR A 221 -27.25 -15.41 -5.86
N VAL A 222 -27.65 -14.14 -5.93
CA VAL A 222 -26.69 -13.04 -5.83
C VAL A 222 -26.14 -12.91 -4.41
N PRO A 223 -24.90 -12.41 -4.23
CA PRO A 223 -24.34 -12.18 -2.91
C PRO A 223 -25.22 -11.29 -2.03
N THR A 224 -25.33 -11.67 -0.76
CA THR A 224 -26.04 -10.88 0.27
C THR A 224 -25.04 -9.97 0.99
N LEU A 225 -25.37 -8.69 1.11
CA LEU A 225 -24.53 -7.73 1.82
C LEU A 225 -24.51 -8.03 3.33
N ASP A 226 -23.45 -7.59 4.00
CA ASP A 226 -23.18 -7.75 5.43
C ASP A 226 -23.16 -9.22 5.90
N THR A 227 -22.92 -10.15 4.98
CA THR A 227 -22.85 -11.59 5.26
C THR A 227 -21.38 -12.06 5.28
N PRO A 228 -20.95 -12.79 6.33
CA PRO A 228 -19.60 -13.34 6.40
C PRO A 228 -19.42 -14.46 5.36
N VAL A 229 -18.26 -14.47 4.73
CA VAL A 229 -17.87 -15.45 3.72
C VAL A 229 -16.39 -15.80 3.88
N HIS A 230 -15.97 -16.90 3.28
CA HIS A 230 -14.54 -17.20 3.11
C HIS A 230 -14.17 -17.27 1.64
N PHE A 231 -12.90 -17.07 1.33
CA PHE A 231 -12.39 -17.31 -0.01
C PHE A 231 -11.00 -17.93 0.05
N ILE A 232 -10.71 -18.77 -0.94
CA ILE A 232 -9.50 -19.58 -0.94
C ILE A 232 -8.73 -19.31 -2.23
N GLY A 233 -7.48 -18.88 -2.09
CA GLY A 233 -6.68 -18.40 -3.21
C GLY A 233 -5.24 -18.84 -3.20
N ASN A 234 -4.49 -18.43 -4.24
CA ASN A 234 -3.06 -18.68 -4.36
C ASN A 234 -2.25 -17.36 -4.41
N PRO A 235 -2.46 -16.40 -3.49
CA PRO A 235 -1.82 -15.10 -3.59
C PRO A 235 -0.33 -15.19 -3.24
N LEU A 236 0.44 -14.31 -3.86
CA LEU A 236 1.88 -14.18 -3.60
C LEU A 236 2.64 -15.52 -3.74
N ARG A 237 2.10 -16.46 -4.54
CA ARG A 237 2.59 -17.82 -4.78
C ARG A 237 2.49 -18.78 -3.58
N PHE A 238 1.85 -18.38 -2.48
CA PHE A 238 1.39 -19.32 -1.47
C PHE A 238 0.14 -20.02 -2.00
N ASN A 239 0.00 -21.31 -1.72
CA ASN A 239 -1.04 -22.12 -2.34
C ASN A 239 -2.20 -22.38 -1.38
N ARG A 240 -3.44 -22.26 -1.87
CA ARG A 240 -4.69 -22.65 -1.19
C ARG A 240 -4.84 -22.06 0.21
N ILE A 241 -4.75 -20.74 0.28
CA ILE A 241 -4.80 -20.02 1.53
C ILE A 241 -6.21 -19.48 1.72
N ALA A 242 -6.79 -19.79 2.88
CA ALA A 242 -8.14 -19.39 3.24
C ALA A 242 -8.12 -18.00 3.90
N ASN A 243 -9.11 -17.19 3.56
CA ASN A 243 -9.30 -15.84 4.06
C ASN A 243 -10.76 -15.65 4.44
N ALA A 244 -11.01 -14.82 5.44
CA ALA A 244 -12.36 -14.35 5.75
C ALA A 244 -12.63 -13.03 5.02
N GLY A 245 -13.90 -12.75 4.74
CA GLY A 245 -14.35 -11.48 4.22
C GLY A 245 -15.84 -11.27 4.42
N THR A 246 -16.31 -10.08 4.06
CA THR A 246 -17.72 -9.70 4.11
C THR A 246 -18.08 -8.91 2.86
N PHE A 247 -19.22 -9.22 2.23
CA PHE A 247 -19.72 -8.37 1.14
C PHE A 247 -20.28 -7.07 1.70
N ILE A 248 -19.81 -5.92 1.22
CA ILE A 248 -20.14 -4.62 1.82
C ILE A 248 -20.88 -3.65 0.89
N GLU A 249 -20.78 -3.82 -0.42
CA GLU A 249 -21.43 -2.91 -1.39
C GLU A 249 -21.63 -3.61 -2.74
N ARG A 250 -22.62 -3.17 -3.51
CA ARG A 250 -22.87 -3.65 -4.88
C ARG A 250 -22.74 -2.50 -5.88
N GLU A 251 -21.76 -2.61 -6.77
CA GLU A 251 -21.55 -1.69 -7.87
C GLU A 251 -22.25 -2.20 -9.14
N GLY A 252 -23.42 -1.62 -9.46
CA GLY A 252 -24.20 -2.00 -10.65
C GLY A 252 -23.64 -1.48 -11.98
N ARG A 253 -22.71 -0.53 -11.97
CA ARG A 253 -22.01 -0.01 -13.15
C ARG A 253 -20.52 -0.18 -12.93
N SER A 254 -19.98 -1.28 -13.45
CA SER A 254 -18.55 -1.57 -13.36
C SER A 254 -17.88 -1.38 -14.73
N SER A 255 -16.58 -1.66 -14.81
CA SER A 255 -15.88 -1.73 -16.10
C SER A 255 -16.17 -3.01 -16.89
N LEU A 256 -16.81 -3.99 -16.24
CA LEU A 256 -17.29 -5.22 -16.83
C LEU A 256 -18.77 -5.07 -17.19
N ASP A 257 -19.24 -5.89 -18.13
CA ASP A 257 -20.64 -5.97 -18.54
C ASP A 257 -21.51 -6.74 -17.52
N THR A 258 -21.11 -6.71 -16.25
CA THR A 258 -21.76 -7.37 -15.11
C THR A 258 -21.64 -6.50 -13.85
N PRO A 259 -22.62 -6.59 -12.91
CA PRO A 259 -22.43 -6.04 -11.56
C PRO A 259 -21.22 -6.65 -10.86
N VAL A 260 -20.60 -5.85 -9.99
CA VAL A 260 -19.47 -6.24 -9.15
C VAL A 260 -19.81 -5.98 -7.69
N TYR A 261 -19.36 -6.84 -6.80
CA TYR A 261 -19.50 -6.69 -5.35
C TYR A 261 -18.17 -6.32 -4.71
N TYR A 262 -18.23 -5.49 -3.68
CA TYR A 262 -17.06 -5.18 -2.86
C TYR A 262 -16.99 -6.17 -1.71
N LEU A 263 -15.80 -6.74 -1.53
CA LEU A 263 -15.45 -7.63 -0.45
C LEU A 263 -14.51 -6.88 0.49
N ASP A 264 -14.91 -6.74 1.76
CA ASP A 264 -14.03 -6.28 2.82
C ASP A 264 -13.08 -7.41 3.22
N ALA A 265 -11.99 -7.52 2.48
CA ALA A 265 -10.95 -8.49 2.73
C ALA A 265 -9.64 -8.10 2.02
N PRO A 266 -8.48 -8.53 2.55
CA PRO A 266 -7.20 -8.31 1.89
C PRO A 266 -7.10 -9.15 0.59
N VAL A 267 -7.11 -8.47 -0.56
CA VAL A 267 -6.92 -9.09 -1.88
C VAL A 267 -5.56 -8.71 -2.48
N TYR A 268 -4.79 -9.72 -2.89
CA TYR A 268 -3.46 -9.60 -3.49
C TYR A 268 -3.38 -10.29 -4.85
N ARG A 269 -2.29 -10.03 -5.58
CA ARG A 269 -1.98 -10.76 -6.82
C ARG A 269 -1.95 -12.27 -6.57
N GLY A 270 -2.69 -13.00 -7.38
CA GLY A 270 -2.89 -14.45 -7.27
C GLY A 270 -4.21 -14.86 -6.60
N ASN A 271 -5.01 -13.90 -6.10
CA ASN A 271 -6.40 -14.15 -5.71
C ASN A 271 -7.40 -14.04 -6.88
N SER A 272 -6.98 -13.56 -8.05
CA SER A 272 -7.81 -13.55 -9.24
C SER A 272 -8.22 -14.99 -9.59
N GLY A 273 -9.53 -15.22 -9.62
CA GLY A 273 -10.19 -16.50 -9.86
C GLY A 273 -10.48 -17.29 -8.59
N SER A 274 -10.19 -16.74 -7.40
CA SER A 274 -10.55 -17.38 -6.13
C SER A 274 -12.07 -17.42 -5.93
N PRO A 275 -12.65 -18.58 -5.56
CA PRO A 275 -14.05 -18.65 -5.17
C PRO A 275 -14.26 -18.00 -3.81
N VAL A 276 -15.32 -17.21 -3.71
CA VAL A 276 -15.90 -16.70 -2.46
C VAL A 276 -17.07 -17.60 -2.11
N ILE A 277 -16.98 -18.27 -0.97
CA ILE A 277 -17.79 -19.41 -0.55
C ILE A 277 -18.61 -18.99 0.68
N ASN A 278 -19.89 -19.34 0.68
CA ASN A 278 -20.78 -19.12 1.82
C ASN A 278 -20.74 -20.27 2.83
N GLU A 279 -21.47 -20.13 3.93
CA GLU A 279 -21.55 -21.16 4.99
C GLU A 279 -22.13 -22.51 4.51
N ASN A 280 -22.80 -22.54 3.35
CA ASN A 280 -23.35 -23.76 2.77
C ASN A 280 -22.37 -24.47 1.81
N GLY A 281 -21.15 -23.95 1.64
CA GLY A 281 -20.16 -24.49 0.70
C GLY A 281 -20.42 -24.14 -0.77
N ALA A 282 -21.34 -23.22 -1.05
CA ALA A 282 -21.61 -22.76 -2.41
C ALA A 282 -20.81 -21.49 -2.72
N VAL A 283 -20.31 -21.39 -3.95
CA VAL A 283 -19.59 -20.21 -4.44
C VAL A 283 -20.60 -19.12 -4.74
N GLU A 284 -20.54 -18.00 -4.03
CA GLU A 284 -21.38 -16.82 -4.29
C GLU A 284 -20.69 -15.81 -5.22
N GLY A 285 -19.38 -15.87 -5.35
CA GLY A 285 -18.64 -15.01 -6.26
C GLY A 285 -17.23 -15.45 -6.57
N ILE A 286 -16.62 -14.76 -7.52
CA ILE A 286 -15.25 -14.99 -8.00
C ILE A 286 -14.47 -13.69 -7.84
N VAL A 287 -13.40 -13.71 -7.05
CA VAL A 287 -12.52 -12.54 -6.86
C VAL A 287 -11.81 -12.24 -8.18
N TYR A 288 -11.84 -11.00 -8.66
CA TYR A 288 -11.17 -10.63 -9.92
C TYR A 288 -10.10 -9.55 -9.76
N ALA A 289 -10.30 -8.59 -8.85
CA ALA A 289 -9.37 -7.48 -8.65
C ALA A 289 -9.42 -6.92 -7.23
N THR A 290 -8.60 -5.90 -6.98
CA THR A 290 -8.63 -5.07 -5.78
C THR A 290 -8.62 -3.60 -6.20
N ARG A 291 -9.28 -2.74 -5.42
CA ARG A 291 -9.36 -1.31 -5.69
C ARG A 291 -9.27 -0.51 -4.40
N ASP A 292 -8.65 0.66 -4.48
CA ASP A 292 -8.72 1.65 -3.41
C ASP A 292 -10.03 2.44 -3.57
N ASP A 293 -10.99 2.15 -2.70
CA ASP A 293 -12.26 2.84 -2.60
C ASP A 293 -12.18 4.01 -1.61
N ARG A 294 -12.90 5.09 -1.89
CA ARG A 294 -12.87 6.31 -1.06
C ARG A 294 -13.56 6.14 0.29
N THR A 295 -14.55 5.26 0.37
CA THR A 295 -15.36 5.07 1.58
C THR A 295 -14.81 3.92 2.42
N TYR A 296 -14.45 2.82 1.77
CA TYR A 296 -14.08 1.57 2.45
C TYR A 296 -12.58 1.30 2.47
N GLY A 297 -11.76 2.15 1.84
CA GLY A 297 -10.34 1.88 1.67
C GLY A 297 -10.11 0.78 0.65
N LYS A 298 -9.12 -0.08 0.89
CA LYS A 298 -8.76 -1.15 -0.04
C LYS A 298 -9.78 -2.28 0.02
N VAL A 299 -10.52 -2.49 -1.06
CA VAL A 299 -11.54 -3.55 -1.19
C VAL A 299 -11.12 -4.61 -2.22
N GLY A 300 -11.63 -5.82 -2.05
CA GLY A 300 -11.69 -6.83 -3.10
C GLY A 300 -12.88 -6.59 -4.02
N LEU A 301 -12.73 -6.90 -5.31
CA LEU A 301 -13.80 -6.83 -6.28
C LEU A 301 -14.17 -8.25 -6.73
N VAL A 302 -15.47 -8.55 -6.70
CA VAL A 302 -16.01 -9.91 -6.87
C VAL A 302 -17.09 -9.93 -7.95
N ILE A 303 -17.00 -10.86 -8.88
CA ILE A 303 -18.04 -11.16 -9.88
C ILE A 303 -19.01 -12.18 -9.27
N PRO A 304 -20.34 -11.97 -9.32
CA PRO A 304 -21.30 -12.96 -8.80
C PRO A 304 -21.19 -14.31 -9.49
N ALA A 305 -21.30 -15.41 -8.74
CA ALA A 305 -21.25 -16.75 -9.29
C ALA A 305 -22.44 -17.07 -10.22
N SER A 306 -23.58 -16.40 -10.02
CA SER A 306 -24.73 -16.53 -10.92
C SER A 306 -24.39 -16.11 -12.36
N VAL A 307 -23.49 -15.14 -12.54
CA VAL A 307 -22.98 -14.76 -13.87
C VAL A 307 -22.23 -15.92 -14.50
N ALA A 308 -21.37 -16.59 -13.73
CA ALA A 308 -20.64 -17.77 -14.20
C ALA A 308 -21.59 -18.94 -14.54
N ALA A 309 -22.62 -19.15 -13.73
CA ALA A 309 -23.64 -20.17 -13.97
C ALA A 309 -24.42 -19.89 -15.27
N ASP A 310 -24.80 -18.63 -15.50
CA ASP A 310 -25.52 -18.21 -16.71
C ASP A 310 -24.66 -18.39 -17.97
N VAL A 311 -23.42 -17.90 -17.93
CA VAL A 311 -22.57 -17.87 -19.14
C VAL A 311 -21.98 -19.24 -19.50
N PHE A 312 -21.76 -20.12 -18.52
CA PHE A 312 -21.27 -21.47 -18.75
C PHE A 312 -22.35 -22.55 -18.66
N GLN A 313 -23.63 -22.16 -18.64
CA GLN A 313 -24.76 -23.07 -18.51
C GLN A 313 -24.69 -24.24 -19.51
N ALA A 314 -24.29 -23.98 -20.76
CA ALA A 314 -24.20 -25.01 -21.80
C ALA A 314 -23.19 -26.13 -21.49
N TYR A 315 -22.16 -25.83 -20.69
CA TYR A 315 -21.12 -26.78 -20.29
C TYR A 315 -21.41 -27.45 -18.94
N LEU A 316 -22.11 -26.73 -18.05
CA LEU A 316 -22.36 -27.16 -16.67
C LEU A 316 -23.73 -27.84 -16.49
N SER A 317 -24.56 -27.90 -17.53
CA SER A 317 -25.88 -28.54 -17.46
C SER A 317 -25.76 -30.07 -17.33
N PRO A 318 -26.52 -30.72 -16.43
CA PRO A 318 -26.50 -32.18 -16.24
C PRO A 318 -26.80 -32.99 -17.51
N ASP A 319 -27.57 -32.43 -18.45
CA ASP A 319 -28.04 -33.10 -19.67
C ASP A 319 -26.94 -33.33 -20.73
N GLN A 320 -25.68 -32.98 -20.46
CA GLN A 320 -24.51 -33.31 -21.29
C GLN A 320 -23.61 -34.39 -20.66
N GLN A 321 -24.04 -35.01 -19.55
CA GLN A 321 -23.29 -36.09 -18.85
C GLN A 321 -23.71 -37.52 -19.27
N GLU A 322 -24.46 -37.69 -20.37
CA GLU A 322 -24.81 -39.01 -20.95
C GLU A 322 -24.10 -39.31 -22.28
#